data_AF-A0A737LPK7-F1
#
_entry.id   AF-A0A737LPK7-F1
#
_cell.length_a   1.000
_cell.length_b   1.000
_cell.length_c   1.000
_cell.angle_alpha   90.00
_cell.angle_beta   90.00
_cell.angle_gamma   90.00
#
_symmetry.space_group_name_H-M   'P 1'
#
loop_
_entity.id
_entity.type
_entity.pdbx_description
1 polymer ?
#
loop_
_entity_poly.entity_id
_entity_poly.type
_entity_poly.pdbx_seq_one_letter_code
_entity_poly.pdbx_strand_id
1 'polypeptide(L)'
;SNTAQYTEDNEYWAGFYGPGSSKNNAANCPAGYYPSVTALDSLYKAYPGRTIKTAQGWPIDHSYWSGTPSQPLSLTTPNTYYIVDLDDGSRRAIVNSSINNMQYQICASKRVAKAAQIVLSSSLALDGASQSVKVKNSDPIPVTVTTTDAAGNPVGNTPFAIKH
;
A
#
# COMPACT_ATOMS: atom_id res chain seq x y z
N SER A 1 -25.17 -1.06 10.90
CA SER A 1 -23.88 -1.74 11.09
C SER A 1 -22.82 -1.05 10.24
N ASN A 2 -21.55 -1.00 10.67
CA ASN A 2 -20.44 -0.51 9.83
C ASN A 2 -19.77 -1.64 9.03
N THR A 3 -20.54 -2.69 8.72
CA THR A 3 -20.16 -3.85 7.93
C THR A 3 -21.32 -4.24 7.00
N ALA A 4 -20.96 -4.80 5.86
CA ALA A 4 -21.85 -5.50 4.95
C ALA A 4 -21.72 -7.01 5.15
N GLN A 5 -22.70 -7.77 4.71
CA GLN A 5 -22.66 -9.23 4.68
C GLN A 5 -22.83 -9.69 3.23
N TYR A 6 -21.86 -10.47 2.75
CA TYR A 6 -21.85 -11.08 1.44
C TYR A 6 -21.96 -12.59 1.60
N THR A 7 -22.70 -13.24 0.71
CA THR A 7 -22.84 -14.71 0.72
C THR A 7 -22.02 -15.25 -0.43
N GLU A 8 -21.02 -16.08 -0.13
CA GLU A 8 -20.16 -16.74 -1.11
C GLU A 8 -19.84 -18.15 -0.60
N ASP A 9 -19.92 -19.16 -1.47
CA ASP A 9 -19.64 -20.58 -1.17
C ASP A 9 -20.37 -21.16 0.06
N ASN A 10 -21.61 -20.74 0.29
CA ASN A 10 -22.42 -21.10 1.47
C ASN A 10 -21.89 -20.52 2.80
N GLU A 11 -20.99 -19.54 2.75
CA GLU A 11 -20.48 -18.82 3.92
C GLU A 11 -20.90 -17.34 3.88
N TYR A 12 -20.93 -16.72 5.06
CA TYR A 12 -21.19 -15.29 5.22
C TYR A 12 -19.88 -14.54 5.49
N TRP A 13 -19.50 -13.70 4.52
CA TRP A 13 -18.29 -12.90 4.57
C TRP A 13 -18.61 -11.44 4.87
N ALA A 14 -17.79 -10.81 5.72
CA ALA A 14 -17.98 -9.42 6.10
C ALA A 14 -17.29 -8.48 5.10
N GLY A 15 -18.05 -7.50 4.60
CA GLY A 15 -17.53 -6.35 3.87
C GLY A 15 -17.31 -5.16 4.81
N PHE A 16 -16.26 -4.39 4.59
CA PHE A 16 -15.87 -3.27 5.44
C PHE A 16 -15.68 -1.98 4.66
N TYR A 17 -15.92 -0.85 5.32
CA TYR A 17 -15.37 0.42 4.89
C TYR A 17 -13.84 0.36 4.86
N GLY A 18 -13.23 1.17 3.99
CA GLY A 18 -11.79 1.11 3.75
C GLY A 18 -10.93 1.69 4.86
N PRO A 19 -9.60 1.58 4.71
CA PRO A 19 -8.63 2.02 5.72
C PRO A 19 -8.82 3.49 6.11
N GLY A 20 -8.72 3.78 7.41
CA GLY A 20 -8.80 5.16 7.93
C GLY A 20 -10.17 5.84 7.77
N SER A 21 -11.23 5.09 7.43
CA SER A 21 -12.59 5.61 7.40
C SER A 21 -13.07 5.99 8.81
N SER A 22 -13.94 7.00 8.92
CA SER A 22 -14.62 7.33 10.19
C SER A 22 -15.69 6.31 10.57
N LYS A 23 -16.07 5.40 9.65
CA LYS A 23 -17.03 4.31 9.87
C LYS A 23 -16.33 3.09 10.48
N ASN A 24 -15.85 3.25 11.71
CA ASN A 24 -15.08 2.22 12.40
C ASN A 24 -15.90 0.99 12.76
N ASN A 25 -15.27 -0.18 12.69
CA ASN A 25 -15.74 -1.44 13.23
C ASN A 25 -14.61 -2.07 14.07
N ALA A 26 -14.93 -2.73 15.18
CA ALA A 26 -13.93 -3.37 16.05
C ALA A 26 -13.14 -4.48 15.34
N ALA A 27 -13.70 -5.08 14.29
CA ALA A 27 -13.03 -6.08 13.47
C ALA A 27 -12.14 -5.47 12.38
N ASN A 28 -12.11 -4.14 12.17
CA ASN A 28 -11.24 -3.51 11.19
C ASN A 28 -9.76 -3.80 11.48
N CYS A 29 -8.95 -3.92 10.43
CA CYS A 29 -7.51 -4.03 10.64
C CYS A 29 -6.98 -2.79 11.36
N PRO A 30 -6.10 -2.95 12.37
CA PRO A 30 -5.48 -1.82 13.04
C PRO A 30 -4.66 -0.97 12.06
N ALA A 31 -4.45 0.30 12.41
CA ALA A 31 -3.69 1.23 11.56
C ALA A 31 -2.28 0.71 11.26
N GLY A 32 -1.97 0.56 9.97
CA GLY A 32 -0.71 0.02 9.47
C GLY A 32 -0.67 -1.50 9.32
N TYR A 33 -1.80 -2.20 9.52
CA TYR A 33 -1.90 -3.66 9.31
C TYR A 33 -2.64 -4.05 8.05
N TYR A 34 -3.22 -3.10 7.30
CA TYR A 34 -3.66 -3.38 5.94
C TYR A 34 -2.43 -3.67 5.06
N PRO A 35 -2.43 -4.74 4.25
CA PRO A 35 -1.33 -5.05 3.34
C PRO A 35 -1.16 -3.93 2.30
N SER A 36 0.05 -3.79 1.76
CA SER A 36 0.24 -2.93 0.58
C SER A 36 -0.45 -3.53 -0.63
N VAL A 37 -0.77 -2.67 -1.62
CA VAL A 37 -1.31 -3.14 -2.91
C VAL A 37 -0.37 -4.18 -3.56
N THR A 38 0.94 -3.95 -3.46
CA THR A 38 1.98 -4.86 -3.97
C THR A 38 2.03 -6.21 -3.25
N ALA A 39 1.68 -6.26 -1.97
CA ALA A 39 1.57 -7.52 -1.24
C ALA A 39 0.36 -8.33 -1.71
N LEU A 40 -0.78 -7.68 -1.95
CA LEU A 40 -1.96 -8.32 -2.54
C LEU A 40 -1.69 -8.79 -3.98
N ASP A 41 -0.93 -8.04 -4.76
CA ASP A 41 -0.50 -8.48 -6.10
C ASP A 41 0.37 -9.73 -6.06
N SER A 42 1.29 -9.77 -5.10
CA SER A 42 2.17 -10.92 -4.90
C SER A 42 1.37 -12.14 -4.46
N LEU A 43 0.33 -11.93 -3.64
CA LEU A 43 -0.61 -12.96 -3.25
C LEU A 43 -1.38 -13.50 -4.46
N TYR A 44 -1.94 -12.63 -5.31
CA TYR A 44 -2.58 -13.05 -6.55
C TYR A 44 -1.63 -13.82 -7.47
N LYS A 45 -0.37 -13.36 -7.62
CA LYS A 45 0.64 -14.08 -8.41
C LYS A 45 1.00 -15.46 -7.85
N ALA A 46 0.96 -15.64 -6.53
CA ALA A 46 1.18 -16.93 -5.89
C ALA A 46 -0.01 -17.88 -6.10
N TYR A 47 -1.21 -17.33 -6.30
CA TYR A 47 -2.46 -18.06 -6.50
C TYR A 47 -3.25 -17.51 -7.70
N PRO A 48 -2.71 -17.62 -8.93
CA PRO A 48 -3.33 -17.02 -10.11
C PRO A 48 -4.62 -17.77 -10.49
N GLY A 49 -5.48 -17.10 -11.26
CA GLY A 49 -6.67 -17.74 -11.84
C GLY A 49 -7.59 -18.36 -10.80
N ARG A 50 -7.94 -17.59 -9.77
CA ARG A 50 -8.89 -18.00 -8.70
C ARG A 50 -8.40 -19.11 -7.77
N THR A 51 -7.16 -19.58 -7.92
CA THR A 51 -6.67 -20.75 -7.14
C THR A 51 -6.57 -20.47 -5.64
N ILE A 52 -6.58 -19.20 -5.20
CA ILE A 52 -6.62 -18.86 -3.76
C ILE A 52 -7.89 -19.38 -3.09
N LYS A 53 -9.01 -19.42 -3.84
CA LYS A 53 -10.30 -19.93 -3.36
C LYS A 53 -10.21 -21.41 -3.00
N THR A 54 -9.59 -22.22 -3.85
CA THR A 54 -9.49 -23.67 -3.60
C THR A 54 -8.30 -24.05 -2.71
N ALA A 55 -7.19 -23.32 -2.80
CA ALA A 55 -6.00 -23.61 -2.02
C ALA A 55 -6.07 -23.11 -0.57
N GLN A 56 -6.73 -21.96 -0.35
CA GLN A 56 -6.79 -21.30 0.96
C GLN A 56 -8.22 -21.06 1.46
N GLY A 57 -9.25 -21.28 0.64
CA GLY A 57 -10.64 -21.04 1.03
C GLY A 57 -11.06 -19.57 1.01
N TRP A 58 -10.28 -18.68 0.38
CA TRP A 58 -10.58 -17.23 0.44
C TRP A 58 -11.68 -16.84 -0.56
N PRO A 59 -12.62 -15.97 -0.15
CA PRO A 59 -13.66 -15.46 -1.04
C PRO A 59 -13.05 -14.53 -2.11
N ILE A 60 -13.61 -14.53 -3.30
CA ILE A 60 -13.11 -13.73 -4.44
C ILE A 60 -14.20 -12.98 -5.19
N ASP A 61 -15.46 -13.04 -4.76
CA ASP A 61 -16.55 -12.31 -5.44
C ASP A 61 -16.50 -10.79 -5.16
N HIS A 62 -15.69 -10.37 -4.18
CA HIS A 62 -15.36 -8.98 -3.91
C HIS A 62 -13.84 -8.76 -3.78
N SER A 63 -13.42 -7.52 -3.94
CA SER A 63 -12.01 -7.15 -3.85
C SER A 63 -11.52 -7.03 -2.40
N TYR A 64 -10.21 -6.91 -2.22
CA TYR A 64 -9.56 -6.74 -0.91
C TYR A 64 -8.97 -5.35 -0.76
N TRP A 65 -9.24 -4.70 0.37
CA TRP A 65 -8.62 -3.43 0.73
C TRP A 65 -7.11 -3.54 0.89
N SER A 66 -6.37 -2.63 0.25
CA SER A 66 -4.97 -2.35 0.58
C SER A 66 -4.85 -1.11 1.45
N GLY A 67 -3.76 -1.01 2.21
CA GLY A 67 -3.36 0.19 2.92
C GLY A 67 -2.68 1.24 2.04
N THR A 68 -2.63 1.04 0.72
CA THR A 68 -1.95 1.95 -0.22
C THR A 68 -2.92 3.01 -0.73
N PRO A 69 -2.69 4.32 -0.45
CA PRO A 69 -3.53 5.39 -0.96
C PRO A 69 -3.32 5.60 -2.46
N SER A 70 -4.35 6.04 -3.18
CA SER A 70 -4.24 6.35 -4.63
C SER A 70 -3.51 7.65 -4.91
N GLN A 71 -3.45 8.55 -3.92
CA GLN A 71 -2.75 9.84 -4.00
C GLN A 71 -1.69 9.92 -2.91
N PRO A 72 -0.56 9.23 -3.09
CA PRO A 72 0.42 9.06 -2.03
C PRO A 72 1.18 10.33 -1.64
N LEU A 73 1.21 11.34 -2.52
CA LEU A 73 1.95 12.59 -2.31
C LEU A 73 1.06 13.72 -1.79
N SER A 74 -0.13 13.39 -1.27
CA SER A 74 -1.05 14.39 -0.73
C SER A 74 -0.64 14.85 0.68
N LEU A 75 -0.82 16.14 0.95
CA LEU A 75 -0.69 16.73 2.29
C LEU A 75 -1.95 16.52 3.15
N THR A 76 -3.03 16.03 2.55
CA THR A 76 -4.28 15.70 3.25
C THR A 76 -4.36 14.20 3.51
N THR A 77 -5.07 13.83 4.58
CA THR A 77 -5.37 12.42 4.87
C THR A 77 -6.08 11.78 3.67
N PRO A 78 -5.53 10.70 3.09
CA PRO A 78 -6.14 10.07 1.93
C PRO A 78 -7.48 9.41 2.32
N ASN A 79 -8.48 9.60 1.46
CA ASN A 79 -9.78 8.93 1.56
C ASN A 79 -10.00 7.89 0.46
N THR A 80 -9.05 7.73 -0.46
CA THR A 80 -9.14 6.82 -1.60
C THR A 80 -7.95 5.87 -1.55
N TYR A 81 -8.23 4.57 -1.58
CA TYR A 81 -7.24 3.51 -1.44
C TYR A 81 -7.40 2.50 -2.57
N TYR A 82 -6.31 1.81 -2.89
CA TYR A 82 -6.38 0.71 -3.85
C TYR A 82 -7.05 -0.51 -3.23
N ILE A 83 -7.90 -1.14 -4.03
CA ILE A 83 -8.41 -2.50 -3.82
C ILE A 83 -7.83 -3.41 -4.89
N VAL A 84 -7.65 -4.67 -4.55
CA VAL A 84 -7.17 -5.70 -5.48
C VAL A 84 -8.21 -6.81 -5.56
N ASP A 85 -8.62 -7.14 -6.77
CA ASP A 85 -9.46 -8.30 -7.03
C ASP A 85 -8.58 -9.56 -7.14
N LEU A 86 -8.84 -10.56 -6.31
CA LEU A 86 -8.06 -11.80 -6.31
C LEU A 86 -8.60 -12.86 -7.30
N ASP A 87 -9.71 -12.56 -7.99
CA ASP A 87 -10.20 -13.35 -9.13
C ASP A 87 -9.29 -13.15 -10.35
N ASP A 88 -9.12 -11.88 -10.77
CA ASP A 88 -8.46 -11.50 -12.02
C ASP A 88 -7.15 -10.69 -11.83
N GLY A 89 -6.85 -10.28 -10.60
CA GLY A 89 -5.67 -9.47 -10.28
C GLY A 89 -5.81 -7.98 -10.60
N SER A 90 -7.00 -7.52 -10.99
CA SER A 90 -7.24 -6.12 -11.32
C SER A 90 -7.19 -5.23 -10.08
N ARG A 91 -6.81 -3.97 -10.29
CA ARG A 91 -6.72 -2.95 -9.24
C ARG A 91 -7.63 -1.79 -9.54
N ARG A 92 -8.28 -1.26 -8.50
CA ARG A 92 -9.09 -0.05 -8.59
C ARG A 92 -8.84 0.84 -7.39
N ALA A 93 -8.88 2.15 -7.59
CA ALA A 93 -8.86 3.11 -6.50
C ALA A 93 -10.29 3.54 -6.17
N ILE A 94 -10.72 3.33 -4.93
CA ILE A 94 -12.09 3.67 -4.51
C ILE A 94 -12.11 4.39 -3.16
N VAL A 95 -13.14 5.21 -2.93
CA VAL A 95 -13.32 5.96 -1.66
C VAL A 95 -13.65 5.02 -0.51
N ASN A 96 -13.02 5.25 0.64
CA ASN A 96 -13.05 4.39 1.83
C ASN A 96 -14.32 4.48 2.67
N SER A 97 -15.22 5.43 2.39
CA SER A 97 -16.37 5.76 3.25
C SER A 97 -17.73 5.56 2.59
N SER A 98 -17.76 5.13 1.32
CA SER A 98 -19.00 4.88 0.58
C SER A 98 -19.59 3.51 0.94
N ILE A 99 -20.91 3.44 1.13
CA ILE A 99 -21.63 2.19 1.43
C ILE A 99 -21.55 1.18 0.29
N ASN A 100 -21.46 1.65 -0.97
CA ASN A 100 -21.35 0.79 -2.15
C ASN A 100 -19.91 0.30 -2.40
N ASN A 101 -18.94 0.80 -1.61
CA ASN A 101 -17.52 0.50 -1.75
C ASN A 101 -17.02 -0.42 -0.65
N MET A 102 -17.91 -1.09 0.08
CA MET A 102 -17.48 -2.02 1.12
C MET A 102 -16.86 -3.25 0.46
N GLN A 103 -15.70 -3.67 0.96
CA GLN A 103 -14.88 -4.73 0.37
C GLN A 103 -14.37 -5.67 1.46
N TYR A 104 -13.82 -6.82 1.07
CA TYR A 104 -13.11 -7.68 2.00
C TYR A 104 -11.87 -6.97 2.55
N GLN A 105 -11.44 -7.41 3.73
CA GLN A 105 -10.17 -7.00 4.30
C GLN A 105 -9.39 -8.22 4.76
N ILE A 106 -8.07 -8.10 4.71
CA ILE A 106 -7.15 -9.02 5.36
C ILE A 106 -6.14 -8.20 6.13
N CYS A 107 -5.82 -8.62 7.35
CA CYS A 107 -4.84 -7.95 8.18
C CYS A 107 -3.51 -8.70 8.09
N ALA A 108 -2.43 -8.00 7.79
CA ALA A 108 -1.10 -8.55 7.86
C ALA A 108 -0.79 -8.96 9.31
N SER A 109 0.04 -9.99 9.50
CA SER A 109 0.48 -10.40 10.85
C SER A 109 1.52 -9.47 11.44
N LYS A 110 2.22 -8.71 10.58
CA LYS A 110 3.19 -7.69 10.94
C LYS A 110 2.73 -6.35 10.39
N ARG A 111 3.01 -5.30 11.16
CA ARG A 111 2.77 -3.93 10.70
C ARG A 111 3.58 -3.66 9.44
N VAL A 112 2.94 -3.07 8.44
CA VAL A 112 3.61 -2.66 7.20
C VAL A 112 4.63 -1.57 7.53
N ALA A 113 5.88 -1.77 7.11
CA ALA A 113 6.95 -0.81 7.32
C ALA A 113 6.58 0.51 6.62
N LYS A 114 6.62 1.60 7.39
CA LYS A 114 6.38 2.95 6.87
C LYS A 114 7.73 3.65 6.73
N ALA A 115 8.00 4.20 5.55
CA ALA A 115 9.14 5.06 5.39
C ALA A 115 9.01 6.28 6.30
N ALA A 116 10.09 6.56 7.02
CA ALA A 116 10.22 7.70 7.91
C ALA A 116 11.25 8.70 7.38
N GLN A 117 12.21 8.24 6.56
CA GLN A 117 13.33 9.06 6.09
C GLN A 117 13.59 8.85 4.60
N ILE A 118 14.12 9.90 3.96
CA ILE A 118 14.65 9.86 2.60
C ILE A 118 16.14 10.18 2.70
N VAL A 119 16.97 9.27 2.21
CA VAL A 119 18.42 9.41 2.14
C VAL A 119 18.81 9.60 0.68
N LEU A 120 19.52 10.70 0.41
CA LEU A 120 20.11 10.98 -0.89
C LEU A 120 21.60 10.68 -0.82
N SER A 121 22.09 9.88 -1.75
CA SER A 121 23.52 9.58 -1.88
C SER A 121 23.97 9.73 -3.32
N SER A 122 25.27 9.96 -3.52
CA SER A 122 25.89 10.01 -4.84
C SER A 122 27.10 9.09 -4.85
N SER A 123 27.41 8.51 -6.00
CA SER A 123 28.66 7.79 -6.21
C SER A 123 29.87 8.72 -6.33
N LEU A 124 29.64 10.03 -6.45
CA LEU A 124 30.70 11.04 -6.52
C LEU A 124 31.15 11.47 -5.13
N ALA A 125 32.43 11.79 -5.00
CA ALA A 125 33.00 12.29 -3.76
C ALA A 125 32.42 13.67 -3.40
N LEU A 126 32.15 13.87 -2.10
CA LEU A 126 31.82 15.18 -1.58
C LEU A 126 33.08 16.06 -1.57
N ASP A 127 32.92 17.28 -2.04
CA ASP A 127 33.93 18.31 -1.90
C ASP A 127 34.09 18.69 -0.41
N GLY A 128 35.28 18.48 0.16
CA GLY A 128 35.50 18.62 1.60
C GLY A 128 35.20 20.01 2.19
N ALA A 129 35.31 21.07 1.37
CA ALA A 129 35.04 22.44 1.79
C ALA A 129 33.54 22.78 1.79
N SER A 130 32.80 22.32 0.77
CA SER A 130 31.39 22.67 0.59
C SER A 130 30.40 21.58 0.99
N GLN A 131 30.88 20.37 1.32
CA GLN A 131 30.07 19.18 1.60
C GLN A 131 29.04 18.92 0.48
N SER A 132 29.44 19.19 -0.76
CA SER A 132 28.57 19.11 -1.94
C SER A 132 29.17 18.23 -3.02
N VAL A 133 28.32 17.65 -3.87
CA VAL A 133 28.74 16.93 -5.07
C VAL A 133 29.01 17.94 -6.18
N LYS A 134 30.23 17.97 -6.70
CA LYS A 134 30.62 18.85 -7.82
C LYS A 134 30.82 18.03 -9.09
N VAL A 135 30.24 18.52 -10.18
CA VAL A 135 30.44 18.01 -11.54
C VAL A 135 30.76 19.18 -12.48
N LYS A 136 31.34 18.93 -13.65
CA LYS A 136 31.53 20.00 -14.63
C LYS A 136 30.17 20.46 -15.14
N ASN A 137 30.13 21.70 -15.65
CA ASN A 137 28.92 22.17 -16.32
C ASN A 137 28.55 21.20 -17.45
N SER A 138 27.26 20.89 -17.57
CA SER A 138 26.69 19.89 -18.49
C SER A 138 27.00 18.41 -18.19
N ASP A 139 27.74 18.08 -17.13
CA ASP A 139 27.86 16.69 -16.67
C ASP A 139 26.69 16.32 -15.73
N PRO A 140 26.14 15.09 -15.83
CA PRO A 140 25.06 14.65 -14.95
C PRO A 140 25.55 14.35 -13.52
N ILE A 141 24.71 14.62 -12.51
CA ILE A 141 24.94 14.22 -11.12
C ILE A 141 24.23 12.89 -10.86
N PRO A 142 24.94 11.78 -10.58
CA PRO A 142 24.31 10.53 -10.17
C PRO A 142 23.76 10.67 -8.75
N VAL A 143 22.46 10.46 -8.58
CA VAL A 143 21.78 10.49 -7.27
C VAL A 143 21.03 9.18 -7.06
N THR A 144 21.26 8.54 -5.93
CA THR A 144 20.52 7.38 -5.45
C THR A 144 19.61 7.81 -4.30
N VAL A 145 18.32 7.59 -4.48
CA VAL A 145 17.29 7.85 -3.46
C VAL A 145 16.99 6.55 -2.72
N THR A 146 17.19 6.56 -1.40
CA THR A 146 16.84 5.43 -0.53
C THR A 146 15.82 5.88 0.49
N THR A 147 14.68 5.20 0.58
CA THR A 147 13.68 5.43 1.63
C THR A 147 13.87 4.42 2.74
N THR A 148 13.95 4.86 3.99
CA THR A 148 14.19 4.00 5.16
C THR A 148 13.09 4.17 6.21
N ASP A 149 12.87 3.14 7.02
CA ASP A 149 12.05 3.22 8.23
C ASP A 149 12.76 4.01 9.33
N ALA A 150 12.11 4.17 10.49
CA ALA A 150 12.69 4.89 11.62
C ALA A 150 13.95 4.21 12.22
N ALA A 151 14.18 2.94 11.92
CA ALA A 151 15.35 2.17 12.36
C ALA A 151 16.47 2.13 11.30
N GLY A 152 16.27 2.76 10.13
CA GLY A 152 17.24 2.79 9.03
C GLY A 152 17.15 1.63 8.05
N ASN A 153 16.15 0.75 8.15
CA ASN A 153 15.97 -0.35 7.19
C ASN A 153 15.32 0.18 5.89
N PRO A 154 15.77 -0.27 4.71
CA PRO A 154 15.15 0.12 3.44
C PRO A 154 13.65 -0.24 3.37
N VAL A 155 12.82 0.71 2.94
CA VAL A 155 11.38 0.54 2.70
C VAL A 155 11.09 0.81 1.24
N GLY A 156 10.85 -0.25 0.47
CA GLY A 156 10.54 -0.17 -0.96
C GLY A 156 9.15 0.40 -1.26
N ASN A 157 8.91 0.75 -2.53
CA ASN A 157 7.63 1.28 -3.04
C ASN A 157 7.12 2.51 -2.29
N THR A 158 8.04 3.28 -1.69
CA THR A 158 7.70 4.52 -1.01
C THR A 158 7.66 5.65 -2.04
N PRO A 159 6.50 6.31 -2.21
CA PRO A 159 6.37 7.47 -3.07
C PRO A 159 7.10 8.68 -2.46
N PHE A 160 7.87 9.39 -3.27
CA PHE A 160 8.56 10.61 -2.88
C PHE A 160 8.48 11.66 -4.00
N ALA A 161 8.70 12.92 -3.65
CA ALA A 161 8.80 14.02 -4.60
C ALA A 161 10.10 14.81 -4.34
N ILE A 162 10.81 15.15 -5.40
CA ILE A 162 11.92 16.10 -5.36
C ILE A 162 11.36 17.43 -5.87
N LYS A 163 11.40 18.46 -5.02
CA LYS A 163 11.09 19.83 -5.43
C LYS A 163 12.41 20.54 -5.75
N HIS A 164 12.46 21.17 -6.92
CA HIS A 164 13.54 22.04 -7.37
C HIS A 164 13.06 23.49 -7.34
#